data_AF-A0A7S0L985-F1
#
_entry.id   AF-A0A7S0L985-F1
#
_cell.length_a   1.000
_cell.length_b   1.000
_cell.length_c   1.000
_cell.angle_alpha   90.00
_cell.angle_beta   90.00
_cell.angle_gamma   90.00
#
_symmetry.space_group_name_H-M   'P 1'
#
loop_
_entity.id
_entity.type
_entity.pdbx_description
1 polymer ?
#
loop_
_entity_poly.entity_id
_entity_poly.type
_entity_poly.pdbx_seq_one_letter_code
_entity_poly.pdbx_strand_id
1 'polypeptide(L)'
;MIKTIIALASFVAAVQAACDNACSGHGKCGAKGICDCFDNWGIGLGHLSGDCSERICPFELAWVDTPDSVGNHHRYAECSNKGICNRGSGECECFPGYEGKGCQRTSCPNDCSGHGRCKYIEDMPFGQVQADYQNAVTGIDSFLPQDPHTFPYYGWDSYKTRGCECDPEYGDVDCSKRLCQHGNDVMDQRDDLLDPHQYQVQKLNFLADQSYLENYQNRDRTFALTFKSKLNETFTTLPINFYSDTGGTGGTDGLHEFVLDIENALERLPNRVIDNVEVHAGVDATNHIHVNITFVGDNVQGPQNLLTVRSYLCGDGCSPKLVGLELELETQTITELTPADFNSYECGRRGKCDYTTGQCQCFAGYTGLSCSTIACLV
;
A
#
# COMPACT_ATOMS: atom_id res chain seq x y z
N MET A 1 6.92 64.86 -85.94
CA MET A 1 6.09 64.78 -84.71
C MET A 1 5.96 63.31 -84.34
N ILE A 2 6.30 62.98 -83.10
CA ILE A 2 6.63 61.65 -82.60
C ILE A 2 5.36 60.79 -82.48
N LYS A 3 5.38 59.56 -83.01
CA LYS A 3 4.34 58.54 -82.79
C LYS A 3 4.64 57.81 -81.49
N THR A 4 3.91 58.13 -80.43
CA THR A 4 4.01 57.47 -79.13
C THR A 4 3.17 56.18 -79.15
N ILE A 5 3.82 55.03 -79.18
CA ILE A 5 3.17 53.72 -79.01
C ILE A 5 3.06 53.48 -77.51
N ILE A 6 1.84 53.42 -76.98
CA ILE A 6 1.55 53.08 -75.58
C ILE A 6 1.47 51.54 -75.51
N ALA A 7 2.51 50.91 -74.98
CA ALA A 7 2.50 49.49 -74.66
C ALA A 7 1.78 49.28 -73.31
N LEU A 8 0.61 48.64 -73.36
CA LEU A 8 -0.17 48.29 -72.17
C LEU A 8 0.50 47.06 -71.51
N ALA A 9 1.28 47.29 -70.45
CA ALA A 9 1.84 46.21 -69.65
C ALA A 9 0.74 45.58 -68.79
N SER A 10 0.27 44.41 -69.19
CA SER A 10 -0.63 43.57 -68.39
C SER A 10 0.11 43.06 -67.16
N PHE A 11 -0.10 43.70 -66.01
CA PHE A 11 0.33 43.18 -64.70
C PHE A 11 -0.47 41.91 -64.40
N VAL A 12 0.18 40.76 -64.54
CA VAL A 12 -0.34 39.49 -64.02
C VAL A 12 -0.17 39.56 -62.50
N ALA A 13 -1.25 39.88 -61.79
CA ALA A 13 -1.29 39.75 -60.34
C ALA A 13 -1.24 38.25 -60.00
N ALA A 14 -0.08 37.78 -59.54
CA ALA A 14 0.03 36.47 -58.93
C ALA A 14 -0.73 36.52 -57.59
N VAL A 15 -1.93 35.94 -57.55
CA VAL A 15 -2.66 35.72 -56.30
C VAL A 15 -1.97 34.53 -55.63
N GLN A 16 -1.03 34.81 -54.73
CA GLN A 16 -0.53 33.79 -53.80
C GLN A 16 -1.74 33.33 -52.98
N ALA A 17 -2.04 32.03 -53.00
CA ALA A 17 -3.05 31.47 -52.10
C ALA A 17 -2.63 31.78 -50.67
N ALA A 18 -3.24 32.79 -50.07
CA ALA A 18 -2.99 33.17 -48.70
C ALA A 18 -3.66 32.13 -47.82
N CYS A 19 -2.89 31.51 -46.92
CA CYS A 19 -3.48 30.65 -45.91
C CYS A 19 -4.34 31.47 -44.95
N ASP A 20 -5.42 30.86 -44.48
CA ASP A 20 -6.34 31.46 -43.51
C ASP A 20 -5.57 31.93 -42.28
N ASN A 21 -5.85 33.17 -41.87
CA ASN A 21 -5.20 33.88 -40.77
C ASN A 21 -3.65 33.79 -40.77
N ALA A 22 -3.02 33.61 -41.94
CA ALA A 22 -1.59 33.34 -42.08
C ALA A 22 -1.08 32.20 -41.16
N CYS A 23 -1.87 31.12 -41.03
CA CYS A 23 -1.62 30.01 -40.12
C CYS A 23 -1.41 30.45 -38.67
N SER A 24 -2.01 31.58 -38.28
CA SER A 24 -1.91 32.20 -36.95
C SER A 24 -0.47 32.40 -36.44
N GLY A 25 0.53 32.39 -37.33
CA GLY A 25 1.95 32.36 -36.95
C GLY A 25 2.44 31.05 -36.32
N HIS A 26 1.58 30.02 -36.29
CA HIS A 26 1.82 28.71 -35.68
C HIS A 26 1.91 27.57 -36.70
N GLY A 27 2.10 27.90 -37.97
CA GLY A 27 2.31 26.92 -39.03
C GLY A 27 2.96 27.51 -40.26
N LYS A 28 3.32 26.63 -41.20
CA LYS A 28 3.80 27.00 -42.52
C LYS A 28 2.67 26.84 -43.54
N CYS A 29 2.50 27.82 -44.41
CA CYS A 29 1.50 27.77 -45.46
C CYS A 29 1.98 26.83 -46.58
N GLY A 30 1.32 25.68 -46.72
CA GLY A 30 1.61 24.65 -47.71
C GLY A 30 0.96 24.91 -49.08
N ALA A 31 1.18 23.97 -50.02
CA ALA A 31 0.53 24.04 -51.32
C ALA A 31 -0.99 23.86 -51.19
N LYS A 32 -1.77 24.64 -51.94
CA LYS A 32 -3.25 24.70 -51.90
C LYS A 32 -3.85 25.46 -50.71
N GLY A 33 -3.08 26.28 -50.00
CA GLY A 33 -3.59 27.15 -48.94
C GLY A 33 -3.93 26.41 -47.63
N ILE A 34 -3.33 25.24 -47.42
CA ILE A 34 -3.47 24.44 -46.20
C ILE A 34 -2.30 24.75 -45.27
N CYS A 35 -2.58 24.97 -43.99
CA CYS A 35 -1.55 25.20 -42.99
C CYS A 35 -0.97 23.87 -42.45
N ASP A 36 0.35 23.75 -42.49
CA ASP A 36 1.10 22.72 -41.80
C ASP A 36 1.51 23.27 -40.42
N CYS A 37 0.77 22.88 -39.38
CA CYS A 37 0.96 23.41 -38.02
C CYS A 37 2.26 22.92 -37.36
N PHE A 38 2.84 23.76 -36.51
CA PHE A 38 3.96 23.39 -35.65
C PHE A 38 3.51 22.46 -34.52
N ASP A 39 4.48 21.84 -33.84
CA ASP A 39 4.20 20.96 -32.71
C ASP A 39 3.31 21.65 -31.65
N ASN A 40 2.36 20.88 -31.12
CA ASN A 40 1.31 21.31 -30.18
C ASN A 40 0.24 22.27 -30.75
N TRP A 41 0.27 22.57 -32.05
CA TRP A 41 -0.79 23.32 -32.74
C TRP A 41 -1.51 22.42 -33.75
N GLY A 42 -2.83 22.57 -33.82
CA GLY A 42 -3.72 21.74 -34.63
C GLY A 42 -4.87 21.11 -33.83
N ILE A 43 -5.64 20.26 -34.52
CA ILE A 43 -6.71 19.46 -33.93
C ILE A 43 -6.36 17.98 -34.09
N GLY A 44 -6.45 17.25 -32.99
CA GLY A 44 -6.19 15.82 -32.95
C GLY A 44 -4.76 15.42 -33.33
N LEU A 45 -4.57 14.12 -33.55
CA LEU A 45 -3.27 13.55 -33.93
C LEU A 45 -2.80 13.93 -35.34
N GLY A 46 -3.68 14.56 -36.14
CA GLY A 46 -3.35 14.98 -37.50
C GLY A 46 -2.57 16.29 -37.56
N HIS A 47 -2.55 17.09 -36.49
CA HIS A 47 -2.06 18.49 -36.52
C HIS A 47 -2.77 19.35 -37.59
N LEU A 48 -3.98 18.94 -38.00
CA LEU A 48 -4.74 19.59 -39.06
C LEU A 48 -5.78 20.50 -38.43
N SER A 49 -5.44 21.78 -38.30
CA SER A 49 -6.43 22.84 -38.10
C SER A 49 -6.33 23.81 -39.29
N GLY A 50 -7.44 24.45 -39.65
CA GLY A 50 -7.48 25.30 -40.84
C GLY A 50 -6.41 26.40 -40.81
N ASP A 51 -6.17 26.99 -39.63
CA ASP A 51 -5.31 28.16 -39.46
C ASP A 51 -4.31 28.05 -38.30
N CYS A 52 -4.09 26.86 -37.72
CA CYS A 52 -3.17 26.64 -36.58
C CYS A 52 -3.45 27.53 -35.36
N SER A 53 -4.67 28.00 -35.17
CA SER A 53 -5.07 28.79 -34.00
C SER A 53 -5.33 27.95 -32.75
N GLU A 54 -5.55 26.64 -32.91
CA GLU A 54 -5.91 25.73 -31.83
C GLU A 54 -4.71 24.92 -31.34
N ARG A 55 -4.70 24.62 -30.05
CA ARG A 55 -3.72 23.72 -29.44
C ARG A 55 -4.22 22.28 -29.37
N ILE A 56 -3.27 21.37 -29.50
CA ILE A 56 -3.46 19.94 -29.31
C ILE A 56 -3.39 19.64 -27.83
N CYS A 57 -4.39 18.93 -27.32
CA CYS A 57 -4.38 18.43 -25.95
C CYS A 57 -3.76 17.03 -25.86
N PRO A 58 -3.34 16.60 -24.66
CA PRO A 58 -2.81 15.27 -24.44
C PRO A 58 -3.79 14.16 -24.84
N PHE A 59 -3.23 13.10 -25.41
CA PHE A 59 -3.93 11.87 -25.76
C PHE A 59 -3.51 10.77 -24.81
N GLU A 60 -4.49 10.07 -24.28
CA GLU A 60 -4.31 8.97 -23.34
C GLU A 60 -5.34 7.90 -23.62
N LEU A 61 -5.14 6.68 -23.10
CA LEU A 61 -6.08 5.57 -23.32
C LEU A 61 -7.47 5.98 -22.84
N ALA A 62 -8.49 5.80 -23.69
CA ALA A 62 -9.85 6.22 -23.40
C ALA A 62 -10.45 5.44 -22.23
N TRP A 63 -11.22 6.10 -21.38
CA TRP A 63 -12.00 5.40 -20.34
C TRP A 63 -13.18 4.63 -20.90
N VAL A 64 -13.79 5.19 -21.95
CA VAL A 64 -14.92 4.61 -22.65
C VAL A 64 -14.71 4.90 -24.13
N ASP A 65 -14.77 3.85 -24.94
CA ASP A 65 -14.77 3.94 -26.39
C ASP A 65 -15.64 2.83 -27.00
N THR A 66 -15.81 2.91 -28.31
CA THR A 66 -16.45 1.85 -29.09
C THR A 66 -15.38 0.86 -29.54
N PRO A 67 -15.65 -0.46 -29.46
CA PRO A 67 -14.68 -1.45 -29.91
C PRO A 67 -14.37 -1.30 -31.41
N ASP A 68 -13.13 -1.58 -31.80
CA ASP A 68 -12.72 -1.62 -33.20
C ASP A 68 -13.28 -2.86 -33.93
N SER A 69 -12.98 -2.99 -35.23
CA SER A 69 -13.45 -4.12 -36.06
C SER A 69 -12.94 -5.49 -35.60
N VAL A 70 -11.96 -5.53 -34.69
CA VAL A 70 -11.33 -6.74 -34.13
C VAL A 70 -11.74 -6.94 -32.66
N GLY A 71 -12.48 -6.00 -32.06
CA GLY A 71 -12.93 -6.04 -30.67
C GLY A 71 -11.98 -5.37 -29.66
N ASN A 72 -10.92 -4.70 -30.12
CA ASN A 72 -10.06 -3.92 -29.21
C ASN A 72 -10.79 -2.67 -28.75
N HIS A 73 -10.56 -2.30 -27.50
CA HIS A 73 -11.15 -1.17 -26.80
C HIS A 73 -10.03 -0.39 -26.09
N HIS A 74 -10.33 0.79 -25.55
CA HIS A 74 -9.39 1.74 -24.96
C HIS A 74 -8.36 2.36 -25.92
N ARG A 75 -8.78 2.77 -27.11
CA ARG A 75 -7.91 3.55 -28.02
C ARG A 75 -7.47 4.87 -27.37
N TYR A 76 -6.31 5.39 -27.77
CA TYR A 76 -5.91 6.76 -27.47
C TYR A 76 -6.97 7.76 -27.91
N ALA A 77 -7.40 8.59 -26.97
CA ALA A 77 -8.36 9.64 -27.18
C ALA A 77 -7.89 10.94 -26.52
N GLU A 78 -8.30 12.06 -27.09
CA GLU A 78 -8.02 13.38 -26.53
C GLU A 78 -8.65 13.47 -25.15
N CYS A 79 -7.86 13.83 -24.13
CA CYS A 79 -8.32 13.88 -22.75
C CYS A 79 -9.00 12.58 -22.27
N SER A 80 -8.56 11.41 -22.76
CA SER A 80 -9.08 10.08 -22.40
C SER A 80 -10.61 9.92 -22.52
N ASN A 81 -11.29 10.73 -23.35
CA ASN A 81 -12.77 10.84 -23.37
C ASN A 81 -13.39 11.17 -21.99
N LYS A 82 -12.62 11.78 -21.08
CA LYS A 82 -13.04 12.22 -19.74
C LYS A 82 -12.62 13.65 -19.43
N GLY A 83 -12.49 14.47 -20.47
CA GLY A 83 -12.31 15.90 -20.35
C GLY A 83 -12.59 16.61 -21.66
N ILE A 84 -12.64 17.93 -21.59
CA ILE A 84 -12.76 18.81 -22.75
C ILE A 84 -11.40 19.47 -22.98
N CYS A 85 -10.91 19.42 -24.22
CA CYS A 85 -9.66 20.10 -24.55
C CYS A 85 -9.86 21.62 -24.59
N ASN A 86 -9.10 22.35 -23.78
CA ASN A 86 -9.00 23.80 -23.89
C ASN A 86 -8.03 24.14 -25.03
N ARG A 87 -8.58 24.55 -26.19
CA ARG A 87 -7.80 24.85 -27.40
C ARG A 87 -6.86 26.06 -27.26
N GLY A 88 -7.06 26.92 -26.27
CA GLY A 88 -6.18 28.08 -26.03
C GLY A 88 -4.91 27.72 -25.26
N SER A 89 -4.99 26.81 -24.28
CA SER A 89 -3.86 26.37 -23.46
C SER A 89 -3.25 25.04 -23.90
N GLY A 90 -4.02 24.18 -24.57
CA GLY A 90 -3.64 22.80 -24.88
C GLY A 90 -3.74 21.88 -23.65
N GLU A 91 -4.49 22.30 -22.62
CA GLU A 91 -4.70 21.53 -21.41
C GLU A 91 -6.10 20.89 -21.40
N CYS A 92 -6.20 19.70 -20.82
CA CYS A 92 -7.47 19.01 -20.66
C CYS A 92 -8.21 19.50 -19.41
N GLU A 93 -9.44 19.97 -19.59
CA GLU A 93 -10.39 20.24 -18.51
C GLU A 93 -11.12 18.94 -18.16
N CYS A 94 -10.61 18.22 -17.16
CA CYS A 94 -11.14 16.92 -16.77
C CYS A 94 -12.52 17.00 -16.13
N PHE A 95 -13.34 15.99 -16.38
CA PHE A 95 -14.62 15.82 -15.71
C PHE A 95 -14.42 15.44 -14.23
N PRO A 96 -15.42 15.71 -13.36
CA PRO A 96 -15.33 15.38 -11.94
C PRO A 96 -14.94 13.91 -11.71
N GLY A 97 -13.97 13.70 -10.83
CA GLY A 97 -13.44 12.36 -10.50
C GLY A 97 -12.31 11.88 -11.42
N TYR A 98 -11.87 12.69 -12.39
CA TYR A 98 -10.73 12.38 -13.27
C TYR A 98 -9.67 13.47 -13.20
N GLU A 99 -8.41 13.06 -13.32
CA GLU A 99 -7.26 13.95 -13.25
C GLU A 99 -6.09 13.46 -14.10
N GLY A 100 -4.98 14.20 -14.06
CA GLY A 100 -3.81 13.99 -14.88
C GLY A 100 -3.86 14.81 -16.16
N LYS A 101 -2.73 14.89 -16.87
CA LYS A 101 -2.59 15.74 -18.06
C LYS A 101 -3.59 15.43 -19.17
N GLY A 102 -4.02 14.17 -19.26
CA GLY A 102 -5.01 13.70 -20.23
C GLY A 102 -6.25 13.09 -19.58
N CYS A 103 -6.57 13.42 -18.32
CA CYS A 103 -7.70 12.83 -17.58
C CYS A 103 -7.66 11.30 -17.51
N GLN A 104 -6.44 10.74 -17.52
CA GLN A 104 -6.21 9.32 -17.73
C GLN A 104 -6.46 8.45 -16.51
N ARG A 105 -6.54 9.05 -15.32
CA ARG A 105 -6.67 8.37 -14.03
C ARG A 105 -7.79 8.97 -13.18
N THR A 106 -8.35 8.19 -12.27
CA THR A 106 -9.33 8.72 -11.31
C THR A 106 -8.63 9.58 -10.25
N SER A 107 -9.32 10.61 -9.80
CA SER A 107 -8.93 11.36 -8.61
C SER A 107 -9.21 10.54 -7.36
N CYS A 108 -8.33 10.66 -6.37
CA CYS A 108 -8.61 10.08 -5.06
C CYS A 108 -9.68 10.90 -4.32
N PRO A 109 -10.62 10.25 -3.62
CA PRO A 109 -11.62 10.94 -2.80
C PRO A 109 -10.96 11.89 -1.81
N ASN A 110 -11.39 13.16 -1.81
CA ASN A 110 -10.88 14.23 -0.93
C ASN A 110 -9.34 14.34 -0.85
N ASP A 111 -8.61 13.91 -1.89
CA ASP A 111 -7.14 13.82 -1.87
C ASP A 111 -6.62 13.03 -0.64
N CYS A 112 -7.33 11.95 -0.30
CA CYS A 112 -7.08 11.13 0.89
C CYS A 112 -7.05 11.93 2.19
N SER A 113 -7.78 13.06 2.22
CA SER A 113 -7.92 13.98 3.35
C SER A 113 -6.60 14.48 3.94
N GLY A 114 -5.49 14.37 3.19
CA GLY A 114 -4.14 14.64 3.70
C GLY A 114 -3.60 13.61 4.71
N HIS A 115 -4.26 12.46 4.86
CA HIS A 115 -3.94 11.38 5.80
C HIS A 115 -3.73 10.04 5.08
N GLY A 116 -3.26 10.11 3.84
CA GLY A 116 -2.97 8.93 3.04
C GLY A 116 -2.32 9.26 1.72
N ARG A 117 -2.02 8.21 0.96
CA ARG A 117 -1.39 8.30 -0.36
C ARG A 117 -2.35 7.78 -1.42
N CYS A 118 -2.48 8.55 -2.49
CA CYS A 118 -3.27 8.15 -3.65
C CYS A 118 -2.50 7.13 -4.50
N LYS A 119 -2.94 5.87 -4.50
CA LYS A 119 -2.29 4.74 -5.17
C LYS A 119 -3.18 4.18 -6.28
N TYR A 120 -2.55 3.64 -7.33
CA TYR A 120 -3.29 2.85 -8.31
C TYR A 120 -3.75 1.53 -7.69
N ILE A 121 -4.84 0.95 -8.19
CA ILE A 121 -5.37 -0.30 -7.64
C ILE A 121 -4.36 -1.46 -7.77
N GLU A 122 -3.51 -1.44 -8.80
CA GLU A 122 -2.41 -2.41 -8.97
C GLU A 122 -1.27 -2.25 -7.97
N ASP A 123 -1.13 -1.06 -7.38
CA ASP A 123 -0.12 -0.75 -6.37
C ASP A 123 -0.71 -0.78 -4.95
N MET A 124 -2.01 -1.05 -4.82
CA MET A 124 -2.71 -0.98 -3.54
C MET A 124 -2.47 -2.27 -2.75
N PRO A 125 -1.91 -2.18 -1.52
CA PRO A 125 -1.80 -3.32 -0.64
C PRO A 125 -3.18 -3.91 -0.34
N PHE A 126 -3.27 -5.23 -0.25
CA PHE A 126 -4.36 -5.88 0.46
C PHE A 126 -3.83 -6.75 1.59
N GLY A 127 -4.51 -6.71 2.74
CA GLY A 127 -4.08 -7.40 3.95
C GLY A 127 -3.39 -6.48 4.95
N GLN A 128 -3.49 -6.83 6.24
CA GLN A 128 -2.87 -6.03 7.30
C GLN A 128 -1.39 -6.37 7.41
N VAL A 129 -0.99 -7.63 7.25
CA VAL A 129 0.40 -8.09 7.25
C VAL A 129 0.66 -9.15 6.17
N GLN A 130 1.92 -9.32 5.77
CA GLN A 130 2.34 -10.29 4.75
C GLN A 130 1.91 -11.74 5.07
N ALA A 131 1.82 -12.10 6.35
CA ALA A 131 1.45 -13.45 6.78
C ALA A 131 -0.06 -13.73 6.76
N ASP A 132 -0.94 -12.72 6.83
CA ASP A 132 -2.41 -12.92 6.69
C ASP A 132 -2.77 -13.47 5.29
N TYR A 133 -1.89 -13.24 4.31
CA TYR A 133 -2.06 -13.63 2.91
C TYR A 133 -1.79 -15.12 2.66
N GLN A 134 -0.91 -15.76 3.45
CA GLN A 134 -0.51 -17.16 3.22
C GLN A 134 -1.65 -18.17 3.37
N ASN A 135 -2.78 -17.78 3.98
CA ASN A 135 -3.92 -18.67 4.20
C ASN A 135 -5.03 -18.60 3.14
N ALA A 136 -5.02 -17.66 2.18
CA ALA A 136 -6.25 -17.35 1.43
C ALA A 136 -6.32 -17.73 -0.06
N VAL A 137 -5.26 -17.64 -0.91
CA VAL A 137 -5.53 -17.66 -2.37
C VAL A 137 -4.59 -18.48 -3.26
N THR A 138 -3.30 -18.64 -3.00
CA THR A 138 -2.44 -19.37 -3.94
C THR A 138 -1.34 -20.11 -3.21
N GLY A 139 -1.33 -21.45 -3.25
CA GLY A 139 -0.21 -22.28 -2.80
C GLY A 139 1.04 -22.12 -3.67
N ILE A 140 1.48 -20.87 -3.87
CA ILE A 140 2.67 -20.46 -4.59
C ILE A 140 3.47 -19.60 -3.61
N ASP A 141 4.50 -20.22 -3.04
CA ASP A 141 5.60 -19.59 -2.31
C ASP A 141 6.34 -18.64 -3.26
N SER A 142 6.04 -17.35 -3.17
CA SER A 142 6.86 -16.34 -3.85
C SER A 142 7.05 -15.16 -2.91
N PHE A 143 8.06 -15.30 -2.06
CA PHE A 143 8.59 -14.30 -1.12
C PHE A 143 9.33 -13.14 -1.83
N LEU A 144 8.94 -12.82 -3.06
CA LEU A 144 9.50 -11.76 -3.89
C LEU A 144 8.33 -10.81 -4.20
N PRO A 145 8.03 -9.74 -3.42
CA PRO A 145 8.98 -8.86 -2.74
C PRO A 145 8.55 -8.51 -1.30
N GLN A 146 9.37 -7.74 -0.59
CA GLN A 146 8.97 -6.97 0.61
C GLN A 146 7.97 -5.84 0.27
N ASP A 147 7.45 -5.83 -0.96
CA ASP A 147 6.43 -4.91 -1.41
C ASP A 147 5.07 -5.44 -0.92
N PRO A 148 4.14 -4.54 -0.59
CA PRO A 148 2.80 -4.95 -0.21
C PRO A 148 2.19 -5.82 -1.33
N HIS A 149 1.68 -7.00 -0.99
CA HIS A 149 0.97 -7.82 -1.97
C HIS A 149 -0.22 -7.02 -2.50
N THR A 150 -0.28 -6.85 -3.82
CA THR A 150 -1.37 -6.18 -4.52
C THR A 150 -2.21 -7.23 -5.23
N PHE A 151 -3.51 -6.97 -5.39
CA PHE A 151 -4.36 -7.94 -6.07
C PHE A 151 -3.82 -8.16 -7.50
N PRO A 152 -3.69 -9.42 -7.97
CA PRO A 152 -3.44 -9.68 -9.38
C PRO A 152 -4.69 -9.29 -10.19
N TYR A 153 -4.81 -7.99 -10.45
CA TYR A 153 -5.89 -7.39 -11.20
C TYR A 153 -5.36 -7.01 -12.59
N TYR A 154 -5.62 -7.88 -13.56
CA TYR A 154 -5.21 -7.70 -14.95
C TYR A 154 -6.24 -6.93 -15.78
N GLY A 155 -7.17 -6.23 -15.11
CA GLY A 155 -8.11 -5.35 -15.78
C GLY A 155 -7.38 -4.16 -16.39
N TRP A 156 -7.89 -3.64 -17.51
CA TRP A 156 -7.31 -2.48 -18.19
C TRP A 156 -7.27 -1.22 -17.31
N ASP A 157 -8.11 -1.13 -16.28
CA ASP A 157 -8.18 0.00 -15.37
C ASP A 157 -7.23 -0.13 -14.16
N SER A 158 -6.39 -1.16 -14.10
CA SER A 158 -5.42 -1.38 -13.02
C SER A 158 -4.48 -0.18 -12.82
N TYR A 159 -4.02 0.41 -13.92
CA TYR A 159 -3.12 1.57 -13.97
C TYR A 159 -3.86 2.91 -14.16
N LYS A 160 -5.19 2.93 -13.98
CA LYS A 160 -6.04 4.11 -14.19
C LYS A 160 -6.93 4.43 -12.99
N THR A 161 -7.46 3.40 -12.34
CA THR A 161 -8.26 3.53 -11.13
C THR A 161 -7.34 3.69 -9.92
N ARG A 162 -7.66 4.66 -9.07
CA ARG A 162 -6.90 5.00 -7.86
C ARG A 162 -7.79 5.02 -6.64
N GLY A 163 -7.20 4.73 -5.49
CA GLY A 163 -7.82 4.86 -4.18
C GLY A 163 -6.79 5.27 -3.12
N CYS A 164 -7.28 5.45 -1.90
CA CYS A 164 -6.47 5.93 -0.80
C CYS A 164 -5.87 4.80 0.04
N GLU A 165 -4.55 4.81 0.17
CA GLU A 165 -3.81 4.06 1.17
C GLU A 165 -3.63 4.95 2.40
N CYS A 166 -4.36 4.67 3.47
CA CYS A 166 -4.37 5.53 4.65
C CYS A 166 -3.12 5.37 5.51
N ASP A 167 -2.68 6.49 6.08
CA ASP A 167 -1.65 6.51 7.11
C ASP A 167 -2.14 5.80 8.39
N PRO A 168 -1.22 5.34 9.27
CA PRO A 168 -1.60 4.76 10.55
C PRO A 168 -2.55 5.67 11.35
N GLU A 169 -3.42 5.06 12.14
CA GLU A 169 -4.53 5.70 12.87
C GLU A 169 -5.65 6.28 12.01
N TYR A 170 -5.58 6.22 10.67
CA TYR A 170 -6.65 6.69 9.79
C TYR A 170 -7.26 5.56 8.95
N GLY A 171 -8.51 5.74 8.57
CA GLY A 171 -9.29 4.82 7.76
C GLY A 171 -10.46 5.54 7.08
N ASP A 172 -11.40 4.75 6.56
CA ASP A 172 -12.41 5.16 5.57
C ASP A 172 -11.85 5.26 4.13
N VAL A 173 -12.73 5.37 3.15
CA VAL A 173 -12.40 5.36 1.71
C VAL A 173 -11.51 6.54 1.30
N ASP A 174 -11.57 7.63 2.06
CA ASP A 174 -10.84 8.88 1.84
C ASP A 174 -9.88 9.23 2.99
N CYS A 175 -9.61 8.29 3.90
CA CYS A 175 -8.76 8.48 5.08
C CYS A 175 -9.20 9.62 6.02
N SER A 176 -10.48 10.02 5.98
CA SER A 176 -10.98 11.13 6.79
C SER A 176 -11.23 10.76 8.25
N LYS A 177 -11.39 9.47 8.57
CA LYS A 177 -11.76 9.00 9.90
C LYS A 177 -10.56 8.45 10.66
N ARG A 178 -10.45 8.80 11.93
CA ARG A 178 -9.51 8.16 12.85
C ARG A 178 -10.01 6.80 13.31
N LEU A 179 -9.11 5.82 13.36
CA LEU A 179 -9.36 4.51 13.94
C LEU A 179 -9.38 4.64 15.47
N CYS A 180 -10.29 3.92 16.11
CA CYS A 180 -10.37 3.84 17.56
C CYS A 180 -9.72 2.59 18.11
N GLN A 181 -9.38 2.65 19.40
CA GLN A 181 -8.80 1.51 20.11
C GLN A 181 -9.74 0.31 20.12
N HIS A 182 -9.14 -0.87 19.99
CA HIS A 182 -9.84 -2.14 20.08
C HIS A 182 -9.65 -2.76 21.47
N GLY A 183 -10.62 -3.54 21.91
CA GLY A 183 -10.56 -4.23 23.19
C GLY A 183 -11.59 -5.34 23.27
N ASN A 184 -11.41 -6.25 24.22
CA ASN A 184 -12.41 -7.29 24.42
C ASN A 184 -13.72 -6.70 24.97
N ASP A 185 -14.84 -7.35 24.65
CA ASP A 185 -16.11 -7.06 25.30
C ASP A 185 -16.11 -7.69 26.70
N VAL A 186 -16.08 -6.86 27.74
CA VAL A 186 -16.06 -7.31 29.14
C VAL A 186 -17.29 -8.10 29.59
N MET A 187 -18.38 -8.04 28.84
CA MET A 187 -19.57 -8.84 29.13
C MET A 187 -19.58 -10.16 28.36
N ASP A 188 -18.60 -10.40 27.50
CA ASP A 188 -18.41 -11.70 26.87
C ASP A 188 -17.75 -12.64 27.89
N GLN A 189 -18.61 -13.20 28.74
CA GLN A 189 -18.23 -14.15 29.78
C GLN A 189 -18.71 -15.54 29.38
N ARG A 190 -17.84 -16.53 29.53
CA ARG A 190 -18.24 -17.93 29.34
C ARG A 190 -19.15 -18.41 30.47
N ASP A 191 -20.10 -19.25 30.09
CA ASP A 191 -20.95 -19.98 31.04
C ASP A 191 -20.16 -21.11 31.74
N ASP A 192 -19.23 -21.77 31.03
CA ASP A 192 -18.36 -22.82 31.59
C ASP A 192 -17.02 -22.22 32.04
N LEU A 193 -16.81 -22.18 33.36
CA LEU A 193 -15.59 -21.66 33.99
C LEU A 193 -14.46 -22.70 34.07
N LEU A 194 -14.72 -23.96 33.68
CA LEU A 194 -13.70 -25.01 33.63
C LEU A 194 -12.92 -25.00 32.32
N ASP A 195 -13.42 -24.29 31.30
CA ASP A 195 -12.72 -24.06 30.03
C ASP A 195 -11.88 -22.77 30.10
N PRO A 196 -10.53 -22.87 30.16
CA PRO A 196 -9.68 -21.70 30.26
C PRO A 196 -9.76 -20.85 28.98
N HIS A 197 -9.65 -19.53 29.13
CA HIS A 197 -9.63 -18.65 27.97
C HIS A 197 -8.37 -18.86 27.13
N GLN A 198 -8.56 -19.01 25.81
CA GLN A 198 -7.44 -19.12 24.89
C GLN A 198 -7.03 -17.75 24.37
N TYR A 199 -5.73 -17.48 24.47
CA TYR A 199 -5.08 -16.34 23.85
C TYR A 199 -4.61 -16.73 22.45
N GLN A 200 -4.41 -15.73 21.58
CA GLN A 200 -3.88 -16.01 20.25
C GLN A 200 -2.44 -16.51 20.38
N VAL A 201 -2.17 -17.65 19.74
CA VAL A 201 -0.82 -18.21 19.64
C VAL A 201 -0.36 -18.15 18.20
N GLN A 202 0.75 -17.46 17.94
CA GLN A 202 1.40 -17.42 16.64
C GLN A 202 2.65 -18.31 16.68
N LYS A 203 2.78 -19.21 15.70
CA LYS A 203 3.93 -20.10 15.55
C LYS A 203 4.84 -19.60 14.43
N LEU A 204 6.08 -19.30 14.79
CA LEU A 204 7.18 -18.96 13.91
C LEU A 204 8.01 -20.22 13.68
N ASN A 205 8.06 -20.71 12.43
CA ASN A 205 8.93 -21.82 12.06
C ASN A 205 10.20 -21.29 11.39
N PHE A 206 11.36 -21.63 11.94
CA PHE A 206 12.65 -21.38 11.32
C PHE A 206 13.14 -22.68 10.69
N LEU A 207 13.18 -22.75 9.35
CA LEU A 207 13.81 -23.86 8.63
C LEU A 207 15.34 -23.72 8.68
N ALA A 208 15.86 -23.94 9.88
CA ALA A 208 17.28 -23.96 10.17
C ALA A 208 17.58 -25.30 10.81
N ASP A 209 18.32 -26.18 10.14
CA ASP A 209 18.78 -27.43 10.73
C ASP A 209 19.70 -27.11 11.92
N GLN A 210 19.40 -27.63 13.11
CA GLN A 210 20.23 -27.46 14.30
C GLN A 210 21.72 -27.80 14.02
N SER A 211 21.99 -28.78 13.16
CA SER A 211 23.36 -29.17 12.78
C SER A 211 24.07 -28.16 11.86
N TYR A 212 23.33 -27.38 11.08
CA TYR A 212 23.86 -26.27 10.27
C TYR A 212 24.24 -25.07 11.16
N LEU A 213 23.51 -24.88 12.26
CA LEU A 213 23.71 -23.78 13.22
C LEU A 213 24.81 -24.03 14.25
N GLU A 214 25.14 -25.29 14.53
CA GLU A 214 26.27 -25.68 15.39
C GLU A 214 27.65 -25.32 14.79
N ASN A 215 27.71 -24.97 13.50
CA ASN A 215 28.92 -24.44 12.86
C ASN A 215 29.25 -23.04 13.42
N TYR A 216 30.42 -22.90 14.05
CA TYR A 216 30.94 -21.70 14.70
C TYR A 216 30.88 -20.38 13.88
N GLN A 217 30.69 -20.45 12.56
CA GLN A 217 30.63 -19.29 11.66
C GLN A 217 29.27 -18.57 11.64
N ASN A 218 28.22 -19.12 12.28
CA ASN A 218 26.86 -18.57 12.28
C ASN A 218 26.40 -17.99 13.64
N ARG A 219 27.26 -17.93 14.66
CA ARG A 219 26.89 -17.62 16.07
C ARG A 219 26.45 -16.18 16.40
N ASP A 220 26.34 -15.27 15.44
CA ASP A 220 25.99 -13.86 15.68
C ASP A 220 24.99 -13.31 14.64
N ARG A 221 24.17 -14.19 14.04
CA ARG A 221 23.15 -13.77 13.08
C ARG A 221 21.97 -13.16 13.83
N THR A 222 21.48 -12.04 13.33
CA THR A 222 20.37 -11.30 13.94
C THR A 222 19.20 -11.18 12.99
N PHE A 223 17.99 -11.23 13.54
CA PHE A 223 16.74 -10.93 12.86
C PHE A 223 15.93 -9.93 13.70
N ALA A 224 14.86 -9.38 13.15
CA ALA A 224 13.90 -8.58 13.91
C ALA A 224 12.47 -9.04 13.61
N LEU A 225 11.57 -8.76 14.53
CA LEU A 225 10.14 -8.99 14.36
C LEU A 225 9.44 -7.65 14.13
N THR A 226 8.48 -7.62 13.23
CA THR A 226 7.60 -6.47 13.00
C THR A 226 6.19 -6.82 13.45
N PHE A 227 5.67 -6.03 14.39
CA PHE A 227 4.30 -6.08 14.88
C PHE A 227 3.49 -4.95 14.25
N LYS A 228 2.27 -5.24 13.77
CA LYS A 228 1.33 -4.23 13.29
C LYS A 228 0.14 -4.15 14.23
N SER A 229 -0.09 -2.97 14.82
CA SER A 229 -1.21 -2.72 15.72
C SER A 229 -2.56 -2.74 14.98
N LYS A 230 -3.66 -2.77 15.74
CA LYS A 230 -5.02 -2.61 15.18
C LYS A 230 -5.29 -1.22 14.61
N LEU A 231 -4.47 -0.25 14.96
CA LEU A 231 -4.49 1.10 14.37
C LEU A 231 -3.61 1.20 13.12
N ASN A 232 -3.16 0.06 12.56
CA ASN A 232 -2.25 -0.01 11.41
C ASN A 232 -0.85 0.59 11.63
N GLU A 233 -0.44 0.86 12.87
CA GLU A 233 0.93 1.27 13.17
C GLU A 233 1.88 0.07 13.10
N THR A 234 3.06 0.25 12.55
CA THR A 234 4.07 -0.81 12.43
C THR A 234 5.25 -0.54 13.35
N PHE A 235 5.55 -1.49 14.23
CA PHE A 235 6.65 -1.43 15.17
C PHE A 235 7.62 -2.56 14.88
N THR A 236 8.91 -2.26 14.75
CA THR A 236 9.96 -3.28 14.55
C THR A 236 10.82 -3.37 15.79
N THR A 237 11.09 -4.59 16.26
CA THR A 237 11.92 -4.84 17.43
C THR A 237 13.38 -4.42 17.19
N LEU A 238 14.13 -4.31 18.28
CA LEU A 238 15.58 -4.31 18.21
C LEU A 238 16.09 -5.64 17.61
N PRO A 239 17.33 -5.69 17.08
CA PRO A 239 17.93 -6.93 16.61
C PRO A 239 17.89 -8.01 17.69
N ILE A 240 17.33 -9.17 17.34
CA ILE A 240 17.27 -10.37 18.17
C ILE A 240 18.36 -11.30 17.69
N ASN A 241 19.19 -11.78 18.60
CA ASN A 241 20.22 -12.77 18.27
C ASN A 241 19.56 -14.12 18.04
N PHE A 242 19.86 -14.73 16.90
CA PHE A 242 19.39 -16.06 16.60
C PHE A 242 20.33 -17.07 17.26
N TYR A 243 19.86 -17.70 18.34
CA TYR A 243 20.50 -18.85 18.99
C TYR A 243 22.00 -18.65 19.32
N SER A 244 22.30 -18.03 20.47
CA SER A 244 23.67 -18.00 21.00
C SER A 244 23.86 -19.14 22.00
N ASP A 245 24.33 -20.30 21.55
CA ASP A 245 24.90 -21.29 22.47
C ASP A 245 26.08 -20.63 23.19
N THR A 246 25.93 -20.34 24.47
CA THR A 246 27.06 -20.11 25.36
C THR A 246 26.96 -21.02 26.56
N GLY A 247 27.15 -22.32 26.34
CA GLY A 247 28.01 -23.13 27.21
C GLY A 247 27.66 -23.10 28.70
N GLY A 248 26.39 -23.04 29.05
CA GLY A 248 25.91 -23.20 30.42
C GLY A 248 26.02 -24.65 30.83
N THR A 249 27.11 -25.02 31.50
CA THR A 249 27.23 -26.28 32.22
C THR A 249 26.23 -26.27 33.39
N GLY A 250 24.95 -26.61 33.13
CA GLY A 250 23.98 -26.80 34.21
C GLY A 250 22.49 -26.55 33.97
N GLY A 251 21.96 -26.67 32.75
CA GLY A 251 20.49 -26.59 32.54
C GLY A 251 20.03 -27.37 31.32
N THR A 252 18.87 -28.02 31.42
CA THR A 252 18.28 -28.92 30.41
C THR A 252 17.62 -28.22 29.21
N ASP A 253 17.59 -26.89 29.15
CA ASP A 253 16.89 -26.16 28.09
C ASP A 253 17.83 -25.21 27.32
N GLY A 254 18.46 -25.72 26.25
CA GLY A 254 19.40 -24.98 25.41
C GLY A 254 18.81 -23.78 24.64
N LEU A 255 17.51 -23.49 24.78
CA LEU A 255 16.80 -22.40 24.12
C LEU A 255 16.30 -21.30 25.09
N HIS A 256 16.58 -21.41 26.39
CA HIS A 256 16.03 -20.50 27.39
C HIS A 256 16.39 -19.02 27.15
N GLU A 257 17.66 -18.71 26.92
CA GLU A 257 18.10 -17.33 26.64
C GLU A 257 17.50 -16.77 25.35
N PHE A 258 17.34 -17.62 24.33
CA PHE A 258 16.72 -17.24 23.07
C PHE A 258 15.24 -16.86 23.23
N VAL A 259 14.51 -17.62 24.07
CA VAL A 259 13.13 -17.31 24.44
C VAL A 259 13.04 -15.94 25.13
N LEU A 260 13.92 -15.71 26.11
CA LEU A 260 13.96 -14.44 26.85
C LEU A 260 14.30 -13.25 25.96
N ASP A 261 15.21 -13.42 24.99
CA ASP A 261 15.56 -12.36 24.04
C ASP A 261 14.36 -11.95 23.17
N ILE A 262 13.56 -12.91 22.70
CA ILE A 262 12.35 -12.64 21.91
C ILE A 262 11.28 -11.94 22.76
N GLU A 263 11.02 -12.46 23.96
CA GLU A 263 10.05 -11.89 24.90
C GLU A 263 10.40 -10.42 25.21
N ASN A 264 11.66 -10.17 25.64
CA ASN A 264 12.14 -8.82 25.91
C ASN A 264 12.08 -7.91 24.68
N ALA A 265 12.35 -8.42 23.48
CA ALA A 265 12.32 -7.62 22.26
C ALA A 265 10.91 -7.15 21.90
N LEU A 266 9.89 -7.98 22.12
CA LEU A 266 8.48 -7.66 21.85
C LEU A 266 7.90 -6.72 22.90
N GLU A 267 8.18 -6.94 24.19
CA GLU A 267 7.67 -6.07 25.26
C GLU A 267 8.34 -4.68 25.29
N ARG A 268 9.56 -4.57 24.76
CA ARG A 268 10.29 -3.29 24.64
C ARG A 268 9.86 -2.45 23.43
N LEU A 269 8.87 -2.90 22.67
CA LEU A 269 8.33 -2.08 21.59
C LEU A 269 7.79 -0.74 22.15
N PRO A 270 7.89 0.35 21.37
CA PRO A 270 7.46 1.67 21.82
C PRO A 270 6.02 1.70 22.32
N ASN A 271 5.73 2.64 23.22
CA ASN A 271 4.39 2.86 23.79
C ASN A 271 3.75 1.65 24.52
N ARG A 272 4.51 0.58 24.79
CA ARG A 272 3.98 -0.67 25.35
C ARG A 272 2.80 -1.20 24.53
N VAL A 273 2.94 -1.10 23.21
CA VAL A 273 1.96 -1.62 22.24
C VAL A 273 1.71 -3.10 22.45
N ILE A 274 2.75 -3.85 22.80
CA ILE A 274 2.67 -5.18 23.40
C ILE A 274 3.04 -5.02 24.87
N ASP A 275 2.10 -5.30 25.76
CA ASP A 275 2.27 -5.12 27.20
C ASP A 275 2.73 -6.40 27.93
N ASN A 276 2.39 -7.58 27.39
CA ASN A 276 2.86 -8.87 27.90
C ASN A 276 2.73 -9.96 26.83
N VAL A 277 3.74 -10.82 26.70
CA VAL A 277 3.75 -12.00 25.82
C VAL A 277 4.41 -13.19 26.51
N GLU A 278 3.89 -14.40 26.28
CA GLU A 278 4.56 -15.63 26.69
C GLU A 278 5.19 -16.30 25.47
N VAL A 279 6.48 -16.62 25.55
CA VAL A 279 7.23 -17.21 24.43
C VAL A 279 7.71 -18.61 24.82
N HIS A 280 7.52 -19.57 23.91
CA HIS A 280 8.04 -20.93 24.05
C HIS A 280 8.77 -21.34 22.77
N ALA A 281 10.01 -21.83 22.89
CA ALA A 281 10.75 -22.36 21.77
C ALA A 281 10.98 -23.87 21.91
N GLY A 282 11.01 -24.57 20.79
CA GLY A 282 11.27 -26.00 20.74
C GLY A 282 11.92 -26.41 19.42
N VAL A 283 12.40 -27.65 19.37
CA VAL A 283 12.90 -28.27 18.14
C VAL A 283 11.89 -29.32 17.69
N ASP A 284 11.52 -29.32 16.41
CA ASP A 284 10.60 -30.30 15.86
C ASP A 284 11.29 -31.65 15.54
N ALA A 285 10.52 -32.63 15.11
CA ALA A 285 11.02 -33.97 14.77
C ALA A 285 12.00 -33.97 13.57
N THR A 286 12.02 -32.90 12.79
CA THR A 286 12.91 -32.68 11.63
C THR A 286 14.12 -31.80 11.96
N ASN A 287 14.39 -31.56 13.24
CA ASN A 287 15.52 -30.77 13.73
C ASN A 287 15.45 -29.27 13.39
N HIS A 288 14.24 -28.74 13.13
CA HIS A 288 13.99 -27.32 12.91
C HIS A 288 13.51 -26.63 14.18
N ILE A 289 13.96 -25.39 14.39
CA ILE A 289 13.57 -24.57 15.54
C ILE A 289 12.22 -23.90 15.25
N HIS A 290 11.30 -24.01 16.20
CA HIS A 290 10.04 -23.26 16.17
C HIS A 290 9.86 -22.45 17.46
N VAL A 291 9.16 -21.32 17.33
CA VAL A 291 8.83 -20.43 18.45
C VAL A 291 7.33 -20.17 18.44
N ASN A 292 6.68 -20.45 19.55
CA ASN A 292 5.28 -20.13 19.80
C ASN A 292 5.23 -18.87 20.66
N ILE A 293 4.51 -17.85 20.19
CA ILE A 293 4.32 -16.57 20.88
C ILE A 293 2.84 -16.45 21.21
N THR A 294 2.54 -16.31 22.50
CA THR A 294 1.18 -16.17 23.04
C THR A 294 0.96 -14.73 23.50
N PHE A 295 -0.06 -14.07 22.95
CA PHE A 295 -0.39 -12.68 23.29
C PHE A 295 -1.30 -12.62 24.52
N VAL A 296 -0.71 -12.54 25.71
CA VAL A 296 -1.42 -12.57 27.00
C VAL A 296 -1.77 -11.19 27.56
N GLY A 297 -1.14 -10.13 27.06
CA GLY A 297 -1.33 -8.77 27.55
C GLY A 297 -2.69 -8.16 27.24
N ASP A 298 -3.12 -7.20 28.06
CA ASP A 298 -4.41 -6.51 28.01
C ASP A 298 -4.58 -5.68 26.73
N ASN A 299 -3.48 -5.11 26.20
CA ASN A 299 -3.50 -4.31 24.97
C ASN A 299 -3.52 -5.16 23.70
N VAL A 300 -3.14 -6.44 23.81
CA VAL A 300 -3.01 -7.39 22.70
C VAL A 300 -4.01 -8.54 22.80
N GLN A 301 -5.07 -8.40 23.62
CA GLN A 301 -6.12 -9.39 23.72
C GLN A 301 -6.92 -9.52 22.41
N GLY A 302 -7.25 -10.76 22.07
CA GLY A 302 -8.03 -11.11 20.89
C GLY A 302 -7.17 -11.34 19.64
N PRO A 303 -7.79 -11.36 18.44
CA PRO A 303 -7.09 -11.73 17.24
C PRO A 303 -6.10 -10.61 16.90
N GLN A 304 -4.80 -10.87 16.88
CA GLN A 304 -3.78 -9.92 16.43
C GLN A 304 -3.40 -10.19 14.98
N ASN A 305 -2.83 -9.16 14.34
CA ASN A 305 -2.20 -9.33 13.05
C ASN A 305 -1.00 -10.27 13.21
N LEU A 306 -0.76 -11.13 12.23
CA LEU A 306 0.41 -12.00 12.25
C LEU A 306 1.72 -11.17 12.28
N LEU A 307 2.69 -11.62 13.06
CA LEU A 307 4.02 -11.01 13.05
C LEU A 307 4.67 -11.16 11.66
N THR A 308 5.64 -10.30 11.36
CA THR A 308 6.49 -10.42 10.17
C THR A 308 7.95 -10.57 10.60
N VAL A 309 8.67 -11.53 10.03
CA VAL A 309 10.11 -11.69 10.30
C VAL A 309 10.93 -10.86 9.31
N ARG A 310 11.87 -10.07 9.82
CA ARG A 310 12.90 -9.38 9.04
C ARG A 310 14.23 -10.08 9.25
N SER A 311 14.61 -10.91 8.28
CA SER A 311 15.81 -11.75 8.32
C SER A 311 16.92 -11.30 7.37
N TYR A 312 16.68 -10.33 6.48
CA TYR A 312 17.69 -9.86 5.54
C TYR A 312 18.79 -9.03 6.21
N LEU A 313 20.01 -9.14 5.68
CA LEU A 313 21.14 -8.28 6.05
C LEU A 313 20.75 -6.81 5.82
N CYS A 314 20.84 -6.00 6.88
CA CYS A 314 20.68 -4.55 6.80
C CYS A 314 21.92 -3.89 7.39
N GLY A 315 22.76 -3.35 6.50
CA GLY A 315 24.04 -2.74 6.84
C GLY A 315 23.90 -1.32 7.40
N ASP A 316 24.95 -0.52 7.22
CA ASP A 316 25.00 0.84 7.74
C ASP A 316 23.93 1.75 7.09
N GLY A 317 23.19 2.49 7.91
CA GLY A 317 22.09 3.37 7.48
C GLY A 317 20.69 2.75 7.61
N CYS A 318 20.60 1.44 7.86
CA CYS A 318 19.35 0.77 8.23
C CYS A 318 19.06 0.85 9.73
N SER A 319 17.78 0.84 10.10
CA SER A 319 17.33 0.54 11.45
C SER A 319 16.20 -0.49 11.41
N PRO A 320 16.31 -1.64 12.12
CA PRO A 320 17.48 -2.09 12.89
C PRO A 320 18.64 -2.55 11.99
N LYS A 321 19.87 -2.47 12.50
CA LYS A 321 21.06 -3.06 11.85
C LYS A 321 21.02 -4.57 12.06
N LEU A 322 20.95 -5.33 10.97
CA LEU A 322 20.81 -6.79 10.99
C LEU A 322 21.99 -7.41 10.27
N VAL A 323 22.62 -8.40 10.90
CA VAL A 323 23.64 -9.27 10.28
C VAL A 323 23.02 -10.23 9.27
N GLY A 324 21.71 -10.47 9.42
CA GLY A 324 20.93 -11.30 8.52
C GLY A 324 21.02 -12.79 8.87
N LEU A 325 19.88 -13.46 8.75
CA LEU A 325 19.71 -14.88 8.98
C LEU A 325 19.51 -15.56 7.62
N GLU A 326 20.53 -16.29 7.17
CA GLU A 326 20.47 -17.09 5.93
C GLU A 326 19.94 -18.47 6.30
N LEU A 327 18.66 -18.72 5.98
CA LEU A 327 18.00 -20.01 6.21
C LEU A 327 17.94 -20.81 4.91
N GLU A 328 17.93 -22.14 5.01
CA GLU A 328 17.73 -23.00 3.84
C GLU A 328 16.28 -22.80 3.33
N LEU A 329 16.16 -22.34 2.08
CA LEU A 329 14.91 -22.21 1.30
C LEU A 329 13.77 -21.44 1.99
N GLU A 330 13.66 -20.13 1.71
CA GLU A 330 12.44 -19.31 1.48
C GLU A 330 11.11 -19.61 2.24
N THR A 331 11.13 -20.22 3.43
CA THR A 331 9.91 -20.70 4.10
C THR A 331 9.91 -20.42 5.61
N GLN A 332 10.29 -19.20 6.00
CA GLN A 332 9.88 -18.68 7.29
C GLN A 332 8.36 -18.48 7.24
N THR A 333 7.62 -19.35 7.92
CA THR A 333 6.17 -19.30 7.98
C THR A 333 5.74 -18.86 9.37
N ILE A 334 4.89 -17.83 9.40
CA ILE A 334 4.17 -17.41 10.60
C ILE A 334 2.75 -17.87 10.42
N THR A 335 2.29 -18.72 11.33
CA THR A 335 0.96 -19.32 11.28
C THR A 335 0.23 -19.09 12.59
N GLU A 336 -1.07 -18.88 12.52
CA GLU A 336 -1.91 -18.90 13.72
C GLU A 336 -2.10 -20.35 14.15
N LEU A 337 -1.55 -20.70 15.32
CA LEU A 337 -1.68 -22.04 15.89
C LEU A 337 -3.00 -22.18 16.67
N THR A 338 -3.34 -21.13 17.43
CA THR A 338 -4.55 -21.07 18.24
C THR A 338 -5.19 -19.70 18.07
N PRO A 339 -6.46 -19.61 17.62
CA PRO A 339 -7.19 -18.35 17.60
C PRO A 339 -7.53 -17.89 19.03
N ALA A 340 -7.56 -16.58 19.25
CA ALA A 340 -8.04 -16.06 20.53
C ALA A 340 -9.56 -16.19 20.66
N ASP A 341 -10.02 -16.49 21.87
CA ASP A 341 -11.45 -16.45 22.19
C ASP A 341 -11.94 -15.01 22.46
N PHE A 342 -11.03 -14.11 22.82
CA PHE A 342 -11.31 -12.69 22.98
C PHE A 342 -11.60 -12.07 21.60
N ASN A 343 -12.53 -11.12 21.52
CA ASN A 343 -13.01 -10.63 20.21
C ASN A 343 -12.26 -9.41 19.65
N SER A 344 -11.67 -8.57 20.50
CA SER A 344 -11.01 -7.31 20.11
C SER A 344 -11.86 -6.35 19.26
N TYR A 345 -13.01 -5.94 19.77
CA TYR A 345 -13.93 -5.02 19.07
C TYR A 345 -13.53 -3.55 19.22
N GLU A 346 -13.93 -2.72 18.25
CA GLU A 346 -13.83 -1.26 18.33
C GLU A 346 -14.52 -0.77 19.61
N CYS A 347 -13.76 -0.05 20.45
CA CYS A 347 -14.20 0.41 21.76
C CYS A 347 -14.86 -0.68 22.63
N GLY A 348 -14.42 -1.94 22.50
CA GLY A 348 -14.90 -3.08 23.30
C GLY A 348 -16.41 -3.32 23.21
N ARG A 349 -17.09 -2.76 22.20
CA ARG A 349 -18.57 -2.62 22.13
C ARG A 349 -19.20 -1.93 23.35
N ARG A 350 -18.42 -1.21 24.15
CA ARG A 350 -18.87 -0.49 25.35
C ARG A 350 -18.58 1.01 25.29
N GLY A 351 -18.26 1.51 24.11
CA GLY A 351 -18.21 2.93 23.80
C GLY A 351 -18.53 3.22 22.35
N LYS A 352 -18.65 4.50 22.02
CA LYS A 352 -18.73 4.99 20.64
C LYS A 352 -17.37 5.55 20.23
N CYS A 353 -16.89 5.17 19.06
CA CYS A 353 -15.72 5.79 18.49
C CYS A 353 -16.04 7.23 18.04
N ASP A 354 -15.26 8.19 18.52
CA ASP A 354 -15.21 9.52 17.93
C ASP A 354 -14.18 9.51 16.79
N TYR A 355 -14.67 9.35 15.55
CA TYR A 355 -13.83 9.29 14.35
C TYR A 355 -13.07 10.59 14.04
N THR A 356 -13.31 11.69 14.74
CA THR A 356 -12.51 12.92 14.59
C THR A 356 -11.28 12.91 15.49
N THR A 357 -11.40 12.32 16.69
CA THR A 357 -10.32 12.28 17.69
C THR A 357 -9.62 10.92 17.81
N GLY A 358 -10.25 9.85 17.32
CA GLY A 358 -9.78 8.46 17.51
C GLY A 358 -10.00 7.93 18.93
N GLN A 359 -10.78 8.64 19.75
CA GLN A 359 -11.00 8.28 21.15
C GLN A 359 -12.35 7.58 21.36
N CYS A 360 -12.35 6.57 22.22
CA CYS A 360 -13.57 5.87 22.61
C CYS A 360 -14.33 6.63 23.70
N GLN A 361 -15.58 6.98 23.42
CA GLN A 361 -16.52 7.55 24.38
C GLN A 361 -17.27 6.42 25.09
N CYS A 362 -16.78 6.01 26.26
CA CYS A 362 -17.33 4.87 26.99
C CYS A 362 -18.73 5.12 27.55
N PHE A 363 -19.56 4.07 27.52
CA PHE A 363 -20.86 4.07 28.18
C PHE A 363 -20.70 4.05 29.71
N ALA A 364 -21.77 4.46 30.41
CA ALA A 364 -21.77 4.49 31.87
C ALA A 364 -21.43 3.10 32.45
N GLY A 365 -20.49 3.07 33.40
CA GLY A 365 -19.99 1.83 34.01
C GLY A 365 -18.79 1.21 33.29
N TYR A 366 -18.28 1.83 32.21
CA TYR A 366 -17.10 1.37 31.48
C TYR A 366 -16.05 2.46 31.37
N THR A 367 -14.78 2.09 31.48
CA THR A 367 -13.62 2.98 31.40
C THR A 367 -12.47 2.34 30.63
N GLY A 368 -11.37 3.08 30.47
CA GLY A 368 -10.20 2.65 29.70
C GLY A 368 -10.22 3.20 28.27
N LEU A 369 -9.09 3.05 27.58
CA LEU A 369 -8.91 3.59 26.22
C LEU A 369 -9.81 2.88 25.19
N SER A 370 -10.12 1.60 25.41
CA SER A 370 -11.01 0.79 24.59
C SER A 370 -12.34 0.45 25.28
N CYS A 371 -12.70 1.11 26.38
CA CYS A 371 -13.91 0.83 27.16
C CYS A 371 -14.06 -0.62 27.63
N SER A 372 -12.95 -1.34 27.71
CA SER A 372 -12.84 -2.76 28.04
C SER A 372 -12.57 -2.97 29.54
N THR A 373 -12.84 -1.98 30.39
CA THR A 373 -12.73 -2.12 31.84
C THR A 373 -14.05 -1.72 32.48
N ILE A 374 -14.56 -2.54 33.40
CA ILE A 374 -15.75 -2.20 34.19
C ILE A 374 -15.32 -1.22 35.28
N ALA A 375 -15.93 -0.03 35.29
CA ALA A 375 -15.76 0.91 36.38
C ALA A 375 -16.58 0.46 37.58
N CYS A 376 -15.95 0.33 38.74
CA CYS A 376 -16.68 0.21 40.00
C CYS A 376 -17.50 1.49 40.21
N LEU A 377 -18.82 1.36 40.27
CA LEU A 377 -19.71 2.41 40.78
C LEU A 377 -19.22 2.82 42.17
N VAL A 378 -18.93 4.10 42.36
CA VAL A 378 -18.76 4.71 43.69
C VAL A 378 -20.14 5.05 44.24
#